data_AF-A0A7W3Z5R1-F1
#
_entry.id   AF-A0A7W3Z5R1-F1
#
_cell.length_a   1.000
_cell.length_b   1.000
_cell.length_c   1.000
_cell.angle_alpha   90.00
_cell.angle_beta   90.00
_cell.angle_gamma   90.00
#
_symmetry.space_group_name_H-M   'P 1'
#
loop_
_entity.id
_entity.type
_entity.pdbx_description
1 polymer ?
#
loop_
_entity_poly.entity_id
_entity_poly.type
_entity_poly.pdbx_seq_one_letter_code
_entity_poly.pdbx_strand_id
1 'polypeptide(L)'
;MKIRKVYLGLLLGGFLATQSISAQEPIKTPLEIADGHYKHYEFVEAAKVYQKLIRGAKTDNYIYLQLADCYYNIFNTVEAAKYYGKALEKDP
;
A
#
# COMPACT_ATOMS: atom_id res chain seq x y z
N MET A 1 58.82 23.34 -10.03
CA MET A 1 58.26 22.01 -10.38
C MET A 1 57.46 21.42 -9.20
N LYS A 2 56.26 21.92 -8.94
CA LYS A 2 55.42 21.52 -7.78
C LYS A 2 53.90 21.57 -8.07
N ILE A 3 53.49 21.37 -9.31
CA ILE A 3 52.07 21.34 -9.73
C ILE A 3 51.57 19.91 -10.05
N ARG A 4 52.49 18.95 -10.26
CA ARG A 4 52.16 17.55 -10.62
C ARG A 4 51.42 16.74 -9.55
N LYS A 5 51.29 17.26 -8.32
CA LYS A 5 50.55 16.59 -7.22
C LYS A 5 49.09 17.04 -7.11
N VAL A 6 48.66 18.07 -7.84
CA VAL A 6 47.26 18.53 -7.83
C VAL A 6 46.40 17.72 -8.81
N TYR A 7 47.00 17.09 -9.82
CA TYR A 7 46.29 16.25 -10.79
C TYR A 7 46.04 14.81 -10.32
N LEU A 8 46.69 14.36 -9.24
CA LEU A 8 46.45 13.02 -8.68
C LEU A 8 45.17 12.95 -7.83
N GLY A 9 44.61 14.10 -7.43
CA GLY A 9 43.30 14.21 -6.78
C GLY A 9 42.15 14.51 -7.74
N LEU A 10 42.43 14.63 -9.04
CA LEU A 10 41.46 15.00 -10.08
C LEU A 10 41.10 13.82 -11.00
N LEU A 11 41.40 12.59 -10.55
CA LEU A 11 41.09 11.31 -11.20
C LEU A 11 40.25 10.39 -10.30
N LEU A 12 39.49 10.95 -9.34
CA LEU A 12 38.56 10.20 -8.49
C LEU A 12 37.19 10.88 -8.30
N GLY A 13 36.78 11.70 -9.27
CA GLY A 13 35.43 12.30 -9.34
C GLY A 13 34.63 11.87 -10.57
N GLY A 14 35.15 10.91 -11.33
CA GLY A 14 34.47 10.31 -12.47
C GLY A 14 33.60 9.14 -12.04
N PHE A 15 32.46 9.42 -11.42
CA PHE A 15 31.33 8.48 -11.45
C PHE A 15 30.09 9.24 -11.92
N LEU A 16 30.16 9.69 -13.17
CA LEU A 16 29.00 9.77 -14.04
C LEU A 16 28.46 8.34 -14.21
N ALA A 17 27.75 7.84 -13.20
CA ALA A 17 26.70 6.88 -13.46
C ALA A 17 25.43 7.70 -13.54
N THR A 18 24.93 7.82 -14.76
CA THR A 18 23.51 7.96 -15.03
C THR A 18 22.81 6.81 -14.31
N GLN A 19 22.52 6.98 -13.03
CA GLN A 19 21.60 6.13 -12.32
C GLN A 19 20.24 6.52 -12.88
N SER A 20 19.78 5.65 -13.75
CA SER A 20 18.47 5.52 -14.36
C SER A 20 17.41 6.37 -13.69
N ILE A 21 16.61 7.06 -14.50
CA ILE A 21 15.31 7.60 -14.11
C ILE A 21 14.54 6.44 -13.44
N SER A 22 14.57 6.36 -12.12
CA SER A 22 13.55 5.61 -11.42
C SER A 22 12.34 6.51 -11.53
N ALA A 23 11.41 6.18 -12.44
CA ALA A 23 10.02 6.47 -12.17
C ALA A 23 9.72 5.78 -10.82
N GLN A 24 9.93 6.48 -9.71
CA GLN A 24 9.57 5.98 -8.40
C GLN A 24 8.05 6.10 -8.37
N GLU A 25 7.37 5.02 -8.72
CA GLU A 25 5.96 4.85 -8.38
C GLU A 25 5.81 5.23 -6.90
N PRO A 26 4.83 6.08 -6.56
CA PRO A 26 4.65 6.50 -5.17
C PRO A 26 4.50 5.25 -4.30
N ILE A 27 5.16 5.25 -3.14
CA ILE A 27 5.03 4.16 -2.16
C ILE A 27 3.56 4.15 -1.71
N LYS A 28 2.80 3.15 -2.16
CA LYS A 28 1.39 2.99 -1.78
C LYS A 28 1.28 2.40 -0.37
N THR A 29 0.43 3.00 0.46
CA THR A 29 0.02 2.45 1.74
C THR A 29 -0.79 1.16 1.53
N PRO A 30 -0.89 0.26 2.52
CA PRO A 30 -1.72 -0.93 2.39
C PRO A 30 -3.20 -0.58 2.16
N LEU A 31 -3.67 0.58 2.64
CA LEU A 31 -5.02 1.05 2.35
C LEU A 31 -5.18 1.40 0.87
N GLU A 32 -4.27 2.17 0.29
CA GLU A 32 -4.29 2.50 -1.14
C GLU A 32 -4.17 1.26 -2.03
N ILE A 33 -3.45 0.23 -1.57
CA ILE A 33 -3.37 -1.06 -2.27
C ILE A 33 -4.73 -1.79 -2.21
N ALA A 34 -5.36 -1.86 -1.03
CA ALA A 34 -6.68 -2.48 -0.88
C ALA A 34 -7.75 -1.76 -1.71
N ASP A 35 -7.81 -0.44 -1.63
CA ASP A 35 -8.72 0.41 -2.40
C ASP A 35 -8.46 0.28 -3.90
N GLY A 36 -7.19 0.08 -4.29
CA GLY A 36 -6.79 -0.21 -5.65
C GLY A 36 -7.43 -1.49 -6.16
N HIS A 37 -7.25 -2.61 -5.46
CA HIS A 37 -7.89 -3.88 -5.81
C HIS A 37 -9.42 -3.76 -5.83
N TYR A 38 -10.01 -3.07 -4.85
CA TYR A 38 -11.46 -2.86 -4.77
C TYR A 38 -12.01 -2.14 -6.01
N LYS A 39 -11.36 -1.04 -6.43
CA LYS A 39 -11.76 -0.26 -7.62
C LYS A 39 -11.69 -1.06 -8.91
N HIS A 40 -10.84 -2.09 -8.98
CA HIS A 40 -10.73 -2.99 -10.13
C HIS A 40 -11.59 -4.25 -9.99
N TYR A 41 -12.50 -4.30 -9.01
CA TYR A 41 -13.38 -5.44 -8.73
C TYR A 41 -12.61 -6.72 -8.32
N GLU A 42 -11.36 -6.59 -7.88
CA GLU A 42 -10.50 -7.68 -7.42
C GLU A 42 -10.77 -7.98 -5.94
N PHE A 43 -12.03 -8.29 -5.63
CA PHE A 43 -12.55 -8.33 -4.26
C PHE A 43 -11.84 -9.36 -3.36
N VAL A 44 -11.35 -10.47 -3.93
CA VAL A 44 -10.58 -11.46 -3.17
C VAL A 44 -9.25 -10.89 -2.69
N GLU A 45 -8.54 -10.14 -3.53
CA GLU A 45 -7.27 -9.51 -3.16
C GLU A 45 -7.50 -8.30 -2.25
N ALA A 46 -8.52 -7.50 -2.54
CA ALA A 46 -8.94 -6.39 -1.67
C ALA A 46 -9.26 -6.90 -0.24
N ALA A 47 -10.06 -7.95 -0.11
CA ALA A 47 -10.41 -8.54 1.19
C ALA A 47 -9.17 -8.98 1.98
N LYS A 48 -8.19 -9.63 1.33
CA LYS A 48 -6.94 -10.06 1.98
C LYS A 48 -6.16 -8.88 2.55
N VAL A 49 -6.12 -7.75 1.85
CA VAL A 49 -5.38 -6.56 2.30
C VAL A 49 -6.15 -5.82 3.39
N TYR A 50 -7.47 -5.59 3.22
CA TYR A 50 -8.31 -4.98 4.26
C TYR A 50 -8.29 -5.79 5.56
N GLN A 51 -8.29 -7.12 5.49
CA GLN A 51 -8.23 -7.97 6.69
C GLN A 51 -6.95 -7.74 7.51
N LYS A 52 -5.81 -7.45 6.85
CA LYS A 52 -4.54 -7.12 7.52
C LYS A 52 -4.55 -5.74 8.18
N LEU A 53 -5.47 -4.85 7.77
CA LEU A 53 -5.62 -3.51 8.33
C LEU A 53 -6.46 -3.50 9.63
N ILE A 54 -7.07 -4.62 10.01
CA ILE A 54 -7.85 -4.75 11.24
C ILE A 54 -6.93 -4.67 12.47
N ARG A 55 -7.24 -3.75 13.38
CA ARG A 55 -6.51 -3.46 14.63
C ARG A 55 -7.45 -3.38 15.85
N GLY A 56 -8.48 -4.22 15.88
CA GLY A 56 -9.48 -4.23 16.96
C GLY A 56 -10.22 -2.91 17.07
N ALA A 57 -10.26 -2.31 18.28
CA ALA A 57 -10.94 -1.04 18.55
C ALA A 57 -10.42 0.14 17.69
N LYS A 58 -9.16 0.09 17.25
CA LYS A 58 -8.52 1.13 16.41
C LYS A 58 -8.77 0.97 14.91
N THR A 59 -9.51 -0.06 14.49
CA THR A 59 -9.83 -0.26 13.07
C THR A 59 -10.79 0.82 12.60
N ASP A 60 -10.48 1.52 11.53
CA ASP A 60 -11.41 2.48 10.93
C ASP A 60 -12.70 1.78 10.49
N ASN A 61 -13.86 2.43 10.67
CA ASN A 61 -15.14 1.87 10.25
C ASN A 61 -15.15 1.55 8.74
N TYR A 62 -14.51 2.40 7.94
CA TYR A 62 -14.35 2.22 6.50
C TYR A 62 -13.75 0.85 6.13
N ILE A 63 -12.76 0.38 6.89
CA ILE A 63 -12.10 -0.91 6.63
C ILE A 63 -13.09 -2.07 6.81
N TYR A 64 -13.98 -2.01 7.81
CA TYR A 64 -14.99 -3.05 8.01
C TYR A 64 -16.04 -3.05 6.91
N LEU A 65 -16.51 -1.87 6.49
CA LEU A 65 -17.47 -1.73 5.38
C LEU A 65 -16.90 -2.28 4.07
N GLN A 66 -15.70 -1.85 3.67
CA GLN A 66 -15.07 -2.33 2.44
C GLN A 66 -14.78 -3.83 2.46
N LEU A 67 -14.35 -4.36 3.62
CA LEU A 67 -14.14 -5.79 3.77
C LEU A 67 -15.46 -6.57 3.65
N ALA A 68 -16.54 -6.06 4.23
CA ALA A 68 -17.86 -6.65 4.10
C ALA A 68 -18.36 -6.62 2.65
N ASP A 69 -18.21 -5.49 1.95
CA ASP A 69 -18.54 -5.35 0.53
C ASP A 69 -17.74 -6.33 -0.33
N CYS A 70 -16.45 -6.51 -0.06
CA CYS A 70 -15.63 -7.51 -0.76
C CYS A 70 -16.21 -8.91 -0.60
N TYR A 71 -16.52 -9.31 0.64
CA TYR A 71 -17.10 -10.63 0.92
C TYR A 71 -18.48 -10.80 0.29
N TYR A 72 -19.30 -9.74 0.28
CA TYR A 72 -20.60 -9.76 -0.37
C TYR A 72 -20.48 -9.98 -1.89
N ASN A 73 -19.58 -9.24 -2.56
CA ASN A 73 -19.39 -9.35 -4.01
C ASN A 73 -18.81 -10.69 -4.47
N ILE A 74 -18.18 -11.45 -3.58
CA ILE A 74 -17.73 -12.83 -3.84
C ILE A 74 -18.70 -13.89 -3.28
N PHE A 75 -19.92 -13.48 -2.91
CA PHE A 75 -20.98 -14.33 -2.37
C PHE A 75 -20.64 -15.06 -1.06
N ASN A 76 -19.65 -14.56 -0.30
CA ASN A 76 -19.38 -15.02 1.05
C ASN A 76 -20.22 -14.22 2.06
N THR A 77 -21.52 -14.49 2.06
CA THR A 77 -22.52 -13.71 2.81
C THR A 77 -22.35 -13.80 4.32
N VAL A 78 -21.80 -14.89 4.84
CA VAL A 78 -21.55 -15.08 6.29
C VAL A 78 -20.48 -14.10 6.78
N GLU A 79 -19.34 -14.03 6.10
CA GLU A 79 -18.30 -13.06 6.48
C GLU A 79 -18.73 -11.63 6.19
N ALA A 80 -19.48 -11.38 5.11
CA ALA A 80 -20.05 -10.06 4.84
C ALA A 80 -20.93 -9.56 6.00
N ALA A 81 -21.91 -10.36 6.42
CA ALA A 81 -22.81 -10.00 7.53
C ALA A 81 -22.05 -9.73 8.84
N LYS A 82 -21.04 -10.56 9.15
CA LYS A 82 -20.16 -10.37 10.31
C LYS A 82 -19.44 -9.02 10.28
N TYR A 83 -18.88 -8.62 9.14
CA TYR A 83 -18.13 -7.36 9.05
C TYR A 83 -19.04 -6.13 8.92
N TYR A 84 -20.22 -6.23 8.31
CA TYR A 84 -21.24 -5.19 8.42
C TYR A 84 -21.69 -4.99 9.88
N GLY A 85 -21.87 -6.07 10.64
CA GLY A 85 -22.18 -5.98 12.07
C GLY A 85 -21.12 -5.21 12.85
N LYS A 86 -19.83 -5.49 12.61
CA LYS A 86 -18.72 -4.74 13.23
C LYS A 86 -18.70 -3.26 12.85
N ALA A 87 -19.12 -2.94 11.63
CA ALA A 87 -19.21 -1.55 11.19
C ALA A 87 -20.30 -0.80 11.98
N LEU A 88 -21.48 -1.40 12.12
CA LEU A 88 -22.59 -0.86 12.91
C LEU A 88 -22.27 -0.75 14.40
N GLU A 89 -21.52 -1.69 14.98
CA GLU A 89 -21.07 -1.58 16.37
C GLU A 89 -20.20 -0.34 16.62
N LYS A 90 -19.47 0.11 15.60
CA LYS A 90 -18.56 1.25 15.70
C LYS A 90 -19.24 2.58 15.39
N ASP A 91 -20.19 2.57 14.47
CA ASP A 91 -21.00 3.72 14.08
C ASP A 91 -22.44 3.25 13.76
N PRO A 92 -23.33 3.22 14.76
CA PRO A 92 -24.67 2.62 14.66
C PRO A 92 -25.65 3.30 13.69
#